data_AF-A0AAV5EZA6-F1
#
_entry.id   AF-A0AAV5EZA6-F1
#
_cell.length_a   1.000
_cell.length_b   1.000
_cell.length_c   1.000
_cell.angle_alpha   90.00
_cell.angle_beta   90.00
_cell.angle_gamma   90.00
#
_symmetry.space_group_name_H-M   'P 1'
#
loop_
_entity.id
_entity.type
_entity.pdbx_description
1 polymer ?
#
loop_
_entity_poly.entity_id
_entity_poly.type
_entity_poly.pdbx_seq_one_letter_code
_entity_poly.pdbx_strand_id
1 'polypeptide(L)'
;MTERQFMKIHFYSLLVAIAVLLCLTIAAFYSININLGASDGPDFFHMWGRTRVREYDIIDYDCELRRRMANRQYWGTIATVLRHDHACHGMQPLVRDPNTGAYSVDWPIKKYPYDAGLSPIESGCCKPPLSCEFTYVNQTTWTPKVPAGALAMVTTSVDNDCGRWSNDQQTLCFQCDSCKAGVLADIQRIWSQLVISMTAITIYHAIQLPFLVKILKFRKYSLRSRS
;
A
#
# COMPACT_ATOMS: atom_id res chain seq x y z
N MET A 1 2.73 -47.24 -13.79
CA MET A 1 2.53 -45.97 -14.51
C MET A 1 3.78 -45.70 -15.34
N THR A 2 3.69 -45.59 -16.67
CA THR A 2 4.89 -45.47 -17.54
C THR A 2 5.44 -44.04 -17.54
N GLU A 3 6.75 -43.86 -17.69
CA GLU A 3 7.40 -42.52 -17.74
C GLU A 3 6.72 -41.56 -18.73
N ARG A 4 6.20 -42.09 -19.86
CA ARG A 4 5.42 -41.31 -20.84
C ARG A 4 4.12 -40.74 -20.29
N GLN A 5 3.42 -41.45 -19.40
CA GLN A 5 2.15 -41.00 -18.82
C GLN A 5 2.41 -39.91 -17.77
N PHE A 6 3.43 -40.11 -16.93
CA PHE A 6 3.89 -39.10 -15.97
C PHE A 6 4.25 -37.77 -16.66
N MET A 7 5.02 -37.82 -17.76
CA MET A 7 5.40 -36.61 -18.51
C MET A 7 4.22 -35.87 -19.15
N LYS A 8 3.20 -36.60 -19.64
CA LYS A 8 1.99 -35.98 -20.19
C LYS A 8 1.19 -35.28 -19.09
N ILE A 9 1.00 -35.95 -17.95
CA ILE A 9 0.29 -35.39 -16.80
C ILE A 9 0.98 -34.10 -16.33
N HIS A 10 2.30 -34.10 -16.21
CA HIS A 10 3.07 -32.91 -15.84
C HIS A 10 2.95 -31.75 -16.85
N PHE A 11 2.95 -32.06 -18.14
CA PHE A 11 2.80 -31.04 -19.17
C PHE A 11 1.40 -30.39 -19.13
N TYR A 12 0.35 -31.20 -19.04
CA TYR A 12 -1.02 -30.69 -18.91
C TYR A 12 -1.24 -29.95 -17.59
N SER A 13 -0.70 -30.44 -16.48
CA SER A 13 -0.79 -29.74 -15.19
C SER A 13 -0.11 -28.38 -15.24
N LEU A 14 1.05 -28.27 -15.89
CA LEU A 14 1.76 -27.00 -16.07
C LEU A 14 0.98 -26.02 -16.96
N LEU A 15 0.37 -26.51 -18.05
CA LEU A 15 -0.48 -25.69 -18.91
C LEU A 15 -1.71 -25.15 -18.17
N VAL A 16 -2.38 -26.00 -17.39
CA VAL A 16 -3.52 -25.58 -16.57
C VAL A 16 -3.08 -24.56 -15.52
N ALA A 17 -1.94 -24.79 -14.85
CA ALA A 17 -1.40 -23.84 -13.88
C ALA A 17 -1.10 -22.47 -14.51
N ILE A 18 -0.47 -22.42 -15.68
CA ILE A 18 -0.21 -21.17 -16.41
C ILE A 18 -1.51 -20.48 -16.79
N ALA A 19 -2.50 -21.21 -17.32
CA ALA A 19 -3.79 -20.64 -17.70
C ALA A 19 -4.52 -20.04 -16.49
N VAL A 20 -4.56 -20.75 -15.36
CA VAL A 20 -5.15 -20.24 -14.12
C VAL A 20 -4.41 -18.99 -13.62
N LEU A 21 -3.08 -19.03 -13.58
CA LEU A 21 -2.28 -17.87 -13.14
C LEU A 21 -2.48 -16.65 -14.05
N LEU A 22 -2.56 -16.84 -15.37
CA LEU A 22 -2.87 -15.76 -16.32
C LEU A 22 -4.27 -15.18 -16.11
N CYS A 23 -5.28 -16.03 -15.86
CA CYS A 23 -6.62 -15.55 -15.53
C CYS A 23 -6.62 -14.73 -14.24
N LEU A 24 -5.90 -15.18 -13.22
CA LEU A 24 -5.80 -14.48 -11.93
C LEU A 24 -5.08 -13.14 -12.07
N THR A 25 -3.99 -13.07 -12.84
CA THR A 25 -3.28 -11.80 -13.05
C THR A 25 -4.14 -10.79 -13.81
N ILE A 26 -4.84 -11.22 -14.87
CA ILE A 26 -5.77 -10.35 -15.62
C ILE A 26 -6.89 -9.83 -14.72
N ALA A 27 -7.52 -10.71 -13.93
CA ALA A 27 -8.57 -10.31 -13.00
C ALA A 27 -8.06 -9.31 -11.94
N ALA A 28 -6.85 -9.53 -11.43
CA ALA A 28 -6.24 -8.64 -10.46
C ALA A 28 -5.91 -7.26 -11.06
N PHE A 29 -5.36 -7.21 -12.29
CA PHE A 29 -5.14 -5.94 -13.01
C PHE A 29 -6.44 -5.18 -13.26
N TYR A 30 -7.51 -5.88 -13.67
CA TYR A 30 -8.82 -5.27 -13.87
C TYR A 30 -9.35 -4.68 -12.55
N SER A 31 -9.20 -5.41 -11.45
CA SER A 31 -9.65 -4.95 -10.13
C SER A 31 -8.93 -3.69 -9.65
N ILE A 32 -7.63 -3.51 -9.96
CA ILE A 32 -6.88 -2.29 -9.62
C ILE A 32 -7.39 -1.10 -10.46
N ASN A 33 -7.49 -1.28 -11.77
CA ASN A 33 -7.84 -0.18 -12.68
C ASN A 33 -9.29 0.30 -12.50
N ILE A 34 -10.22 -0.59 -12.12
CA ILE A 34 -11.65 -0.24 -12.03
C ILE A 34 -12.11 0.01 -10.61
N ASN A 35 -11.66 -0.79 -9.64
CA ASN A 35 -12.16 -0.64 -8.28
C ASN A 35 -11.36 0.35 -7.47
N LEU A 36 -10.09 0.60 -7.77
CA LEU A 36 -9.25 1.51 -6.97
C LEU A 36 -9.08 2.89 -7.61
N GLY A 37 -9.31 3.04 -8.90
CA GLY A 37 -9.64 4.33 -9.54
C GLY A 37 -8.68 5.50 -9.37
N ALA A 38 -7.53 5.33 -8.70
CA ALA A 38 -6.53 6.37 -8.56
C ALA A 38 -5.95 6.66 -9.95
N SER A 39 -6.33 7.80 -10.52
CA SER A 39 -5.91 8.27 -11.84
C SER A 39 -4.40 8.44 -11.96
N ASP A 40 -3.70 8.48 -10.84
CA ASP A 40 -2.27 8.68 -10.76
C ASP A 40 -1.64 7.62 -9.85
N GLY A 41 -0.53 7.04 -10.30
CA GLY A 41 0.15 5.93 -9.64
C GLY A 41 0.56 6.21 -8.18
N PRO A 42 1.09 5.21 -7.47
CA PRO A 42 1.23 5.19 -6.00
C PRO A 42 2.13 6.26 -5.35
N ASP A 43 2.63 7.24 -6.08
CA ASP A 43 3.59 8.24 -5.61
C ASP A 43 3.38 9.61 -6.30
N PHE A 44 2.17 10.18 -6.27
CA PHE A 44 2.05 11.62 -6.53
C PHE A 44 2.58 12.38 -5.32
N PHE A 45 3.78 12.97 -5.47
CA PHE A 45 4.33 13.87 -4.47
C PHE A 45 3.83 15.28 -4.74
N HIS A 46 3.12 15.87 -3.77
CA HIS A 46 2.86 17.30 -3.79
C HIS A 46 4.15 18.04 -3.42
N MET A 47 4.51 19.05 -4.22
CA MET A 47 5.63 19.93 -3.88
C MET A 47 5.15 21.00 -2.90
N TRP A 48 5.70 21.00 -1.69
CA TRP A 48 5.58 22.12 -0.77
C TRP A 48 6.93 22.83 -0.67
N GLY A 49 7.04 23.98 -1.34
CA GLY A 49 8.32 24.66 -1.53
C GLY A 49 9.32 23.81 -2.31
N ARG A 50 10.44 23.41 -1.68
CA ARG A 50 11.48 22.55 -2.29
C ARG A 50 11.33 21.08 -1.92
N THR A 51 10.23 20.69 -1.27
CA THR A 51 10.14 19.37 -0.67
C THR A 51 8.99 18.53 -1.21
N ARG A 52 9.25 17.24 -1.36
CA ARG A 52 8.28 16.20 -1.71
C ARG A 52 7.49 15.76 -0.48
N VAL A 53 6.17 15.91 -0.56
CA VAL A 53 5.21 15.53 0.47
C VAL A 53 4.22 14.55 -0.14
N ARG A 54 3.94 13.45 0.57
CA ARG A 54 2.84 12.54 0.22
C ARG A 54 1.59 12.99 0.93
N GLU A 55 0.58 13.33 0.14
CA GLU A 55 -0.78 13.60 0.59
C GLU A 55 -1.71 12.69 -0.18
N TYR A 56 -2.83 12.34 0.46
CA TYR A 56 -3.83 11.47 -0.14
C TYR A 56 -5.18 12.16 -0.01
N ASP A 57 -5.86 12.33 -1.13
CA ASP A 57 -7.24 12.82 -1.17
C ASP A 57 -8.19 11.64 -1.48
N ILE A 58 -9.31 11.58 -0.76
CA ILE A 58 -10.34 10.57 -1.01
C ILE A 58 -11.08 10.84 -2.34
N ILE A 59 -10.98 12.07 -2.87
CA ILE A 59 -11.59 12.48 -4.14
C ILE A 59 -10.92 11.79 -5.33
N ASP A 60 -9.66 11.38 -5.20
CA ASP A 60 -8.92 10.67 -6.24
C ASP A 60 -9.45 9.24 -6.48
N TYR A 61 -10.34 8.76 -5.62
CA TYR A 61 -10.92 7.42 -5.69
C TYR A 61 -12.35 7.43 -6.23
N ASP A 62 -12.75 6.31 -6.83
CA ASP A 62 -14.10 6.16 -7.39
C ASP A 62 -15.21 6.40 -6.35
N CYS A 63 -16.36 6.89 -6.83
CA CYS A 63 -17.52 7.22 -6.01
C CYS A 63 -18.01 6.04 -5.15
N GLU A 64 -17.92 4.80 -5.63
CA GLU A 64 -18.36 3.63 -4.88
C GLU A 64 -17.45 3.34 -3.69
N LEU A 65 -16.13 3.40 -3.87
CA LEU A 65 -15.15 3.26 -2.79
C LEU A 65 -15.32 4.35 -1.75
N ARG A 66 -15.49 5.60 -2.20
CA ARG A 66 -15.73 6.73 -1.32
C ARG A 66 -16.99 6.53 -0.49
N ARG A 67 -18.09 6.05 -1.09
CA ARG A 67 -19.33 5.71 -0.37
C ARG A 67 -19.12 4.60 0.65
N ARG A 68 -18.33 3.57 0.32
CA ARG A 68 -18.00 2.49 1.25
C ARG A 68 -17.17 2.99 2.44
N MET A 69 -16.18 3.83 2.20
CA MET A 69 -15.35 4.43 3.26
C MET A 69 -16.07 5.51 4.06
N ALA A 70 -17.16 6.09 3.53
CA ALA A 70 -18.03 7.01 4.27
C ALA A 70 -18.94 6.30 5.28
N ASN A 71 -19.15 4.99 5.18
CA ASN A 71 -19.96 4.23 6.13
C ASN A 71 -19.29 4.21 7.51
N ARG A 72 -19.96 4.79 8.52
CA ARG A 72 -19.42 4.93 9.88
C ARG A 72 -19.13 3.61 10.59
N GLN A 73 -19.98 2.60 10.42
CA GLN A 73 -19.78 1.30 11.08
C GLN A 73 -18.59 0.56 10.46
N TYR A 74 -18.51 0.58 9.13
CA TYR A 74 -17.40 -0.02 8.39
C TYR A 74 -16.07 0.64 8.75
N TRP A 75 -16.00 1.97 8.64
CA TRP A 75 -14.79 2.73 9.00
C TRP A 75 -14.46 2.65 10.48
N GLY A 76 -15.47 2.61 11.37
CA GLY A 76 -15.26 2.48 12.82
C GLY A 76 -14.48 1.20 13.20
N THR A 77 -14.67 0.12 12.44
CA THR A 77 -13.90 -1.12 12.61
C THR A 77 -12.44 -0.92 12.21
N ILE A 78 -12.20 -0.32 11.04
CA ILE A 78 -10.86 -0.03 10.52
C ILE A 78 -10.10 0.91 11.46
N ALA A 79 -10.72 2.01 11.88
CA ALA A 79 -10.13 2.99 12.78
C ALA A 79 -9.76 2.38 14.14
N THR A 80 -10.55 1.44 14.65
CA THR A 80 -10.22 0.72 15.89
C THR A 80 -8.95 -0.12 15.72
N VAL A 81 -8.81 -0.82 14.59
CA VAL A 81 -7.59 -1.59 14.29
C VAL A 81 -6.38 -0.67 14.18
N LEU A 82 -6.49 0.45 13.46
CA LEU A 82 -5.38 1.42 13.31
C LEU A 82 -4.89 1.99 14.66
N ARG A 83 -5.81 2.25 15.58
CA ARG A 83 -5.48 2.69 16.94
C ARG A 83 -4.80 1.59 17.75
N HIS A 84 -5.35 0.38 17.69
CA HIS A 84 -4.89 -0.75 18.49
C HIS A 84 -3.52 -1.28 18.03
N ASP A 85 -3.30 -1.33 16.71
CA ASP A 85 -2.05 -1.79 16.11
C ASP A 85 -0.95 -0.71 16.15
N HIS A 86 -1.23 0.44 16.78
CA HIS A 86 -0.36 1.59 16.84
C HIS A 86 0.21 1.96 15.47
N ALA A 87 -0.66 2.18 14.49
CA ALA A 87 -0.27 2.49 13.10
C ALA A 87 0.68 3.70 12.96
N CYS A 88 0.70 4.59 13.96
CA CYS A 88 1.58 5.76 14.04
C CYS A 88 2.87 5.54 14.85
N HIS A 89 3.12 4.33 15.37
CA HIS A 89 4.28 4.03 16.23
C HIS A 89 5.61 4.30 15.52
N GLY A 90 5.66 4.10 14.20
CA GLY A 90 6.84 4.40 13.38
C GLY A 90 7.21 5.89 13.30
N MET A 91 6.39 6.79 13.88
CA MET A 91 6.67 8.22 14.02
C MET A 91 7.04 8.62 15.46
N GLN A 92 7.12 7.68 16.40
CA GLN A 92 7.56 7.93 17.79
C GLN A 92 9.07 8.21 17.84
N PRO A 93 9.57 8.93 18.88
CA PRO A 93 10.99 9.25 19.01
C PRO A 93 11.77 8.00 19.37
N LEU A 94 13.07 8.06 19.11
CA LEU A 94 14.05 7.20 19.75
C LEU A 94 13.91 7.29 21.28
N VAL A 95 13.34 6.27 21.92
CA VAL A 95 13.38 6.15 23.39
C VAL A 95 14.76 5.64 23.77
N ARG A 96 15.46 6.39 24.61
CA ARG A 96 16.72 5.93 25.21
C ARG A 96 16.36 4.96 26.33
N ASP A 97 16.74 3.70 26.17
CA ASP A 97 16.63 2.71 27.23
C ASP A 97 17.46 3.19 28.44
N PRO A 98 16.83 3.38 29.62
CA PRO A 98 17.52 3.89 30.80
C PRO A 98 18.54 2.90 31.39
N ASN A 99 18.42 1.60 31.11
CA ASN A 99 19.27 0.54 31.61
C ASN A 99 20.44 0.22 30.66
N THR A 100 20.20 0.27 29.35
CA THR A 100 21.21 -0.08 28.34
C THR A 100 21.85 1.14 27.68
N GLY A 101 21.25 2.33 27.83
CA GLY A 101 21.70 3.57 27.19
C GLY A 101 21.56 3.57 25.67
N ALA A 102 21.04 2.49 25.09
CA ALA A 102 20.79 2.35 23.67
C ALA A 102 19.51 3.07 23.27
N TYR A 103 19.50 3.65 22.08
CA TYR A 103 18.26 4.13 21.47
C TYR A 103 17.58 2.95 20.77
N SER A 104 16.33 2.65 21.13
CA SER A 104 15.56 1.60 20.46
C SER A 104 14.55 2.21 19.48
N VAL A 105 14.76 2.00 18.18
CA VAL A 105 13.73 1.94 17.14
C VAL A 105 14.26 1.03 16.05
N ASP A 106 13.43 0.08 15.64
CA ASP A 106 13.68 -0.72 14.43
C ASP A 106 13.62 0.21 13.20
N TRP A 107 14.50 -0.06 12.24
CA TRP A 107 14.91 0.79 11.10
C TRP A 107 13.77 1.31 10.16
N PRO A 108 13.94 2.41 9.37
CA PRO A 108 15.06 3.34 9.25
C PRO A 108 14.84 4.71 9.90
N ILE A 109 15.95 5.25 10.36
CA ILE A 109 16.15 6.57 10.96
C ILE A 109 16.00 7.67 9.89
N LYS A 110 14.93 8.48 10.02
CA LYS A 110 14.61 9.81 9.44
C LYS A 110 13.20 9.82 8.81
N LYS A 111 12.15 10.00 9.61
CA LYS A 111 10.78 10.08 9.12
C LYS A 111 10.18 11.48 9.39
N TYR A 112 10.27 12.35 8.38
CA TYR A 112 9.74 13.72 8.35
C TYR A 112 10.35 14.71 9.37
N PRO A 113 10.85 15.88 8.92
CA PRO A 113 10.01 17.02 8.52
C PRO A 113 9.68 17.13 7.02
N TYR A 114 10.08 16.14 6.18
CA TYR A 114 9.85 16.05 4.73
C TYR A 114 9.84 14.56 4.23
N ASP A 115 8.83 14.04 3.48
CA ASP A 115 8.11 12.70 3.53
C ASP A 115 8.88 11.44 3.17
N ALA A 116 10.21 11.51 3.26
CA ALA A 116 11.11 10.40 2.98
C ALA A 116 10.95 9.27 4.00
N GLY A 117 9.96 8.40 3.79
CA GLY A 117 9.82 7.12 4.49
C GLY A 117 8.46 6.86 5.13
N LEU A 118 7.55 7.84 5.21
CA LEU A 118 6.20 7.58 5.76
C LEU A 118 5.43 6.58 4.90
N SER A 119 4.87 5.54 5.53
CA SER A 119 3.87 4.70 4.88
C SER A 119 2.61 5.53 4.56
N PRO A 120 1.77 5.09 3.62
CA PRO A 120 0.56 5.83 3.29
C PRO A 120 -0.35 6.10 4.49
N ILE A 121 -0.41 5.14 5.43
CA ILE A 121 -1.17 5.28 6.67
C ILE A 121 -0.52 6.33 7.59
N GLU A 122 0.80 6.34 7.72
CA GLU A 122 1.46 7.33 8.58
C GLU A 122 1.32 8.76 8.05
N SER A 123 1.44 8.96 6.74
CA SER A 123 1.22 10.29 6.15
C SER A 123 -0.26 10.68 6.05
N GLY A 124 -1.20 9.74 6.00
CA GLY A 124 -2.64 10.05 5.96
C GLY A 124 -3.30 10.21 7.34
N CYS A 125 -2.86 9.45 8.35
CA CYS A 125 -3.54 9.34 9.64
C CYS A 125 -2.77 9.97 10.80
N CYS A 126 -1.45 10.12 10.69
CA CYS A 126 -0.56 10.49 11.80
C CYS A 126 0.08 11.88 11.64
N LYS A 127 -0.22 12.59 10.54
CA LYS A 127 0.06 14.02 10.38
C LYS A 127 -1.21 14.77 9.94
N PRO A 128 -1.34 16.06 10.26
CA PRO A 128 -2.38 16.89 9.68
C PRO A 128 -2.09 17.16 8.20
N PRO A 129 -3.12 17.42 7.38
CA PRO A 129 -2.94 17.90 6.01
C PRO A 129 -2.13 19.20 5.93
N LEU A 130 -1.34 19.40 4.87
CA LEU A 130 -0.52 20.61 4.74
C LEU A 130 -1.34 21.90 4.60
N SER A 131 -2.51 21.81 3.97
CA SER A 131 -3.42 22.96 3.80
C SER A 131 -3.86 23.58 5.13
N CYS A 132 -3.81 22.81 6.21
CA CYS A 132 -4.17 23.27 7.55
C CYS A 132 -3.12 24.21 8.17
N GLU A 133 -1.94 24.36 7.55
CA GLU A 133 -0.83 25.21 8.00
C GLU A 133 -0.38 24.97 9.45
N PHE A 134 -0.41 23.72 9.93
CA PHE A 134 0.10 23.39 11.25
C PHE A 134 1.63 23.45 11.29
N THR A 135 2.18 23.88 12.41
CA THR A 135 3.63 23.85 12.66
C THR A 135 4.00 22.55 13.38
N TYR A 136 4.96 21.83 12.82
CA TYR A 136 5.49 20.62 13.42
C TYR A 136 6.19 20.92 14.75
N VAL A 137 5.86 20.19 15.80
CA VAL A 137 6.54 20.29 17.09
C VAL A 137 7.38 19.03 17.35
N ASN A 138 6.75 17.86 17.46
CA ASN A 138 7.45 16.59 17.72
C ASN A 138 6.53 15.39 17.44
N GLN A 139 7.02 14.34 16.77
CA GLN A 139 6.28 13.11 16.44
C GLN A 139 4.99 13.35 15.64
N THR A 140 3.83 13.13 16.27
CA THR A 140 2.49 13.43 15.77
C THR A 140 1.92 14.68 16.45
N THR A 141 2.75 15.48 17.13
CA THR A 141 2.34 16.72 17.80
C THR A 141 2.55 17.90 16.89
N TRP A 142 1.46 18.62 16.65
CA TRP A 142 1.41 19.77 15.76
C TRP A 142 0.65 20.92 16.41
N THR A 143 1.12 22.15 16.22
CA THR A 143 0.46 23.35 16.73
C THR A 143 -0.14 24.15 15.58
N PRO A 144 -1.43 24.51 15.65
CA PRO A 144 -2.06 25.30 14.62
C PRO A 144 -1.44 26.71 14.59
N LYS A 145 -1.14 27.19 13.38
CA LYS A 145 -0.58 28.55 13.16
C LYS A 145 -1.65 29.65 13.21
N VAL A 146 -2.91 29.26 13.09
CA VAL A 146 -4.11 30.11 13.15
C VAL A 146 -5.06 29.62 14.25
N PRO A 147 -5.89 30.51 14.85
CA PRO A 147 -6.85 30.12 15.88
C PRO A 147 -7.82 29.05 15.38
N ALA A 148 -8.29 28.16 16.26
CA ALA A 148 -9.18 27.03 15.94
C ALA A 148 -10.42 27.41 15.08
N GLY A 149 -10.95 28.62 15.24
CA GLY A 149 -12.10 29.12 14.47
C GLY A 149 -11.78 29.63 13.05
N ALA A 150 -10.51 29.85 12.70
CA ALA A 150 -10.08 30.34 11.38
C ALA A 150 -9.59 29.21 10.45
N LEU A 151 -9.43 27.98 10.97
CA LEU A 151 -8.98 26.80 10.23
C LEU A 151 -10.02 26.24 9.25
N ALA A 152 -11.31 26.56 9.45
CA ALA A 152 -12.41 26.13 8.59
C ALA A 152 -12.63 27.02 7.34
N MET A 153 -11.67 27.90 7.02
CA MET A 153 -11.79 28.92 5.97
C MET A 153 -10.79 28.73 4.81
N VAL A 154 -10.06 27.61 4.75
CA VAL A 154 -9.05 27.34 3.71
C VAL A 154 -9.63 26.39 2.66
N THR A 155 -10.42 26.99 1.77
CA THR A 155 -11.26 26.38 0.73
C THR A 155 -10.60 25.25 -0.07
N THR A 156 -10.88 23.99 0.28
CA THR A 156 -10.92 22.76 -0.56
C THR A 156 -11.42 21.58 0.31
N SER A 157 -11.70 20.41 -0.24
CA SER A 157 -12.15 19.17 0.47
C SER A 157 -11.43 18.85 1.79
N VAL A 158 -10.23 19.39 1.96
CA VAL A 158 -9.37 19.36 3.14
C VAL A 158 -9.91 20.18 4.34
N ASP A 159 -10.97 20.97 4.15
CA ASP A 159 -11.60 21.86 5.15
C ASP A 159 -12.15 21.15 6.40
N ASN A 160 -12.60 19.89 6.28
CA ASN A 160 -13.15 19.15 7.43
C ASN A 160 -12.04 18.47 8.24
N ASP A 161 -10.95 18.08 7.59
CA ASP A 161 -9.91 17.28 8.22
C ASP A 161 -9.09 18.11 9.21
N CYS A 162 -8.87 19.40 8.91
CA CYS A 162 -8.24 20.33 9.84
C CYS A 162 -8.99 20.46 11.18
N GLY A 163 -10.32 20.39 11.15
CA GLY A 163 -11.17 20.44 12.36
C GLY A 163 -11.29 19.10 13.09
N ARG A 164 -10.96 17.98 12.42
CA ARG A 164 -11.00 16.62 13.00
C ARG A 164 -9.65 16.18 13.56
N TRP A 165 -8.56 16.83 13.17
CA TRP A 165 -7.23 16.54 13.68
C TRP A 165 -7.09 16.83 15.18
N SER A 166 -6.43 15.94 15.90
CA SER A 166 -6.09 16.11 17.33
C SER A 166 -4.71 15.55 17.64
N ASN A 167 -4.00 16.14 18.61
CA ASN A 167 -2.73 15.60 19.11
C ASN A 167 -2.90 14.40 20.07
N ASP A 168 -4.15 14.05 20.41
CA ASP A 168 -4.45 12.85 21.18
C ASP A 168 -4.14 11.59 20.34
N GLN A 169 -3.30 10.71 20.88
CA GLN A 169 -2.85 9.48 20.22
C GLN A 169 -3.98 8.50 19.88
N GLN A 170 -5.11 8.57 20.61
CA GLN A 170 -6.28 7.75 20.33
C GLN A 170 -7.17 8.34 19.24
N THR A 171 -7.02 9.62 18.94
CA THR A 171 -7.89 10.35 18.01
C THR A 171 -7.17 10.66 16.68
N LEU A 172 -5.99 11.29 16.73
CA LEU A 172 -5.18 11.72 15.58
C LEU A 172 -6.06 12.17 14.40
N CYS A 173 -5.74 11.77 13.16
CA CYS A 173 -6.61 11.94 12.00
C CYS A 173 -7.43 10.68 11.68
N PHE A 174 -7.70 9.78 12.63
CA PHE A 174 -8.37 8.51 12.32
C PHE A 174 -9.81 8.67 11.79
N GLN A 175 -10.40 9.86 11.84
CA GLN A 175 -11.72 10.17 11.26
C GLN A 175 -11.65 11.12 10.05
N CYS A 176 -10.44 11.48 9.64
CA CYS A 176 -10.20 12.34 8.49
C CYS A 176 -10.39 11.56 7.18
N ASP A 177 -10.74 12.28 6.13
CA ASP A 177 -10.83 11.71 4.80
C ASP A 177 -9.44 11.47 4.20
N SER A 178 -8.42 12.27 4.55
CA SER A 178 -7.01 11.97 4.25
C SER A 178 -6.52 10.64 4.84
N CYS A 179 -7.00 10.24 6.02
CA CYS A 179 -6.64 8.95 6.62
C CYS A 179 -7.29 7.77 5.87
N LYS A 180 -8.56 7.91 5.47
CA LYS A 180 -9.24 6.92 4.63
C LYS A 180 -8.54 6.75 3.29
N ALA A 181 -8.14 7.87 2.68
CA ALA A 181 -7.37 7.88 1.45
C ALA A 181 -6.00 7.21 1.62
N GLY A 182 -5.31 7.47 2.75
CA GLY A 182 -4.06 6.78 3.10
C GLY A 182 -4.22 5.26 3.25
N VAL A 183 -5.32 4.80 3.85
CA VAL A 183 -5.63 3.35 3.94
C VAL A 183 -5.90 2.75 2.56
N LEU A 184 -6.64 3.44 1.69
CA LEU A 184 -6.88 2.99 0.32
C LEU A 184 -5.57 2.89 -0.47
N ALA A 185 -4.67 3.87 -0.32
CA ALA A 185 -3.36 3.86 -0.94
C ALA A 185 -2.48 2.71 -0.43
N ASP A 186 -2.50 2.42 0.87
CA ASP A 186 -1.75 1.28 1.43
C ASP A 186 -2.28 -0.06 0.91
N ILE A 187 -3.60 -0.21 0.85
CA ILE A 187 -4.27 -1.36 0.25
C ILE A 187 -3.84 -1.51 -1.22
N GLN A 188 -3.92 -0.44 -2.02
CA GLN A 188 -3.51 -0.46 -3.42
C GLN A 188 -2.03 -0.85 -3.59
N ARG A 189 -1.15 -0.38 -2.71
CA ARG A 189 0.26 -0.77 -2.68
C ARG A 189 0.43 -2.27 -2.46
N ILE A 190 -0.25 -2.84 -1.45
CA ILE A 190 -0.19 -4.27 -1.15
C ILE A 190 -0.72 -5.09 -2.35
N TRP A 191 -1.87 -4.71 -2.92
CA TRP A 191 -2.42 -5.36 -4.10
C TRP A 191 -1.46 -5.32 -5.30
N SER A 192 -0.80 -4.18 -5.52
CA SER A 192 0.17 -4.04 -6.60
C SER A 192 1.36 -4.96 -6.42
N GLN A 193 1.87 -5.11 -5.19
CA GLN A 193 2.95 -6.06 -4.89
C GLN A 193 2.53 -7.52 -5.14
N LEU A 194 1.30 -7.89 -4.77
CA LEU A 194 0.76 -9.20 -5.07
C LEU A 194 0.67 -9.44 -6.58
N VAL A 195 0.17 -8.49 -7.35
CA VAL A 195 0.10 -8.61 -8.83
C VAL A 195 1.48 -8.77 -9.45
N ILE A 196 2.48 -8.00 -8.99
CA ILE A 196 3.86 -8.11 -9.46
C ILE A 196 4.41 -9.52 -9.18
N SER A 197 4.24 -10.02 -7.96
CA SER A 197 4.72 -11.36 -7.57
C SER A 197 4.03 -12.47 -8.38
N MET A 198 2.72 -12.40 -8.58
CA MET A 198 1.98 -13.36 -9.41
C MET A 198 2.43 -13.32 -10.88
N THR A 199 2.70 -12.13 -11.40
CA THR A 199 3.23 -11.95 -12.76
C THR A 199 4.60 -12.59 -12.90
N ALA A 200 5.51 -12.39 -11.93
CA ALA A 200 6.84 -13.00 -11.94
C ALA A 200 6.77 -14.55 -11.92
N ILE A 201 5.90 -15.13 -11.10
CA ILE A 201 5.67 -16.58 -11.05
C ILE A 201 5.15 -17.10 -12.38
N THR A 202 4.22 -16.38 -13.00
CA THR A 202 3.66 -16.75 -14.32
C THR A 202 4.75 -16.78 -15.40
N ILE A 203 5.62 -15.76 -15.43
CA ILE A 203 6.76 -15.68 -16.36
C ILE A 203 7.73 -16.84 -16.13
N TYR A 204 8.05 -17.14 -14.87
CA TYR A 204 8.91 -18.28 -14.53
C TYR A 204 8.36 -19.59 -15.11
N HIS A 205 7.07 -19.90 -14.89
CA HIS A 205 6.45 -21.10 -15.45
C HIS A 205 6.41 -21.11 -16.98
N ALA A 206 6.18 -19.96 -17.62
CA ALA A 206 6.19 -19.83 -19.07
C ALA A 206 7.58 -20.12 -19.67
N ILE A 207 8.67 -19.77 -18.99
CA ILE A 207 10.05 -20.05 -19.41
C ILE A 207 10.43 -21.53 -19.22
N GLN A 208 9.95 -22.18 -18.17
CA GLN A 208 10.21 -23.61 -17.93
C GLN A 208 9.57 -24.51 -19.00
N LEU A 209 8.42 -24.11 -19.55
CA LEU A 209 7.68 -24.87 -20.56
C LEU A 209 8.50 -25.22 -21.83
N PRO A 210 9.14 -24.28 -22.55
CA PRO A 210 9.96 -24.60 -23.72
C PRO A 210 11.22 -25.39 -23.38
N PHE A 211 11.78 -25.23 -22.17
CA PHE A 211 12.93 -25.99 -21.71
C PHE A 211 12.58 -27.48 -21.53
N LEU A 212 11.43 -27.78 -20.90
CA LEU A 212 10.90 -29.14 -20.78
C LEU A 212 10.61 -29.76 -22.16
N VAL A 213 10.03 -28.99 -23.09
CA VAL A 213 9.77 -29.46 -24.47
C VAL A 213 11.07 -29.77 -25.22
N LYS A 214 12.13 -28.96 -25.05
CA LYS A 214 13.45 -29.21 -25.65
C LYS A 214 14.08 -30.49 -25.10
N ILE A 215 14.07 -30.69 -23.77
CA ILE A 215 14.57 -31.93 -23.14
C ILE A 215 13.79 -33.15 -23.64
N LEU A 216 12.46 -33.04 -23.75
CA LEU A 216 11.61 -34.09 -24.30
C LEU A 216 11.97 -34.45 -25.74
N LYS A 217 12.20 -33.45 -26.59
CA LYS A 217 12.60 -33.65 -27.99
C LYS A 217 13.98 -34.34 -28.07
N PHE A 218 14.95 -33.90 -27.27
CA PHE A 218 16.29 -34.47 -27.22
C PHE A 218 16.29 -35.93 -26.73
N ARG A 219 15.57 -36.25 -25.63
CA ARG A 219 15.40 -37.64 -25.15
C ARG A 219 14.76 -38.54 -26.21
N LYS A 220 13.77 -38.05 -26.95
CA LYS A 220 13.12 -38.81 -28.03
C LYS A 220 14.08 -39.10 -29.19
N TYR A 221 14.93 -38.16 -29.57
CA TYR A 221 15.98 -38.38 -30.58
C TYR A 221 17.03 -39.39 -30.12
N SER A 222 17.52 -39.28 -28.88
CA SER A 222 18.52 -40.19 -28.33
C SER A 222 18.03 -41.64 -28.20
N LEU A 223 16.75 -41.85 -27.87
CA LEU A 223 16.17 -43.20 -27.84
C LEU A 223 16.03 -43.82 -29.23
N ARG A 224 15.77 -43.00 -30.27
CA ARG A 224 15.65 -43.46 -31.66
C ARG A 224 17.00 -43.74 -32.33
N SER A 225 18.08 -43.12 -31.87
CA SER A 225 19.42 -43.40 -32.42
C SER A 225 20.08 -44.66 -31.85
N ARG A 226 19.49 -45.26 -30.79
CA ARG A 226 19.97 -46.50 -30.15
C ARG A 226 19.16 -47.75 -30.56
N SER A 227 18.08 -47.59 -31.30
CA SER A 227 17.23 -48.66 -31.85
C SER A 227 17.52 -48.86 -33.32
#